data_AF-A0AAN8HLU0-F1
#
_entry.id   AF-A0AAN8HLU0-F1
#
_cell.length_a   1.000
_cell.length_b   1.000
_cell.length_c   1.000
_cell.angle_alpha   90.00
_cell.angle_beta   90.00
_cell.angle_gamma   90.00
#
_symmetry.space_group_name_H-M   'P 1'
#
loop_
_entity.id
_entity.type
_entity.pdbx_description
1 polymer ?
#
loop_
_entity_poly.entity_id
_entity_poly.type
_entity_poly.pdbx_seq_one_letter_code
_entity_poly.pdbx_strand_id
1 'polypeptide(L)'
;MSSLSPRAGDPTTKDSRRRFRPVGGGDKRVCSGLLDISKTELITAKVPFQSKFDHPSQAPQLISMRSIMLENPAQHTLYDIVIATPLHQGKSDIIFSGFSPPLPSHYPGRYHRTVSTLIHGRLNMSFLWSTKKASDFTVSHILTMDSEDSIINSLSSIDPVQIPEGYIRPPASVAHVWKVFSPQPLTPEQLQDMFITWDSSSETRWLAYPIYRPPQRKTPPVILHNRLYYLNAVEWAASAMEMSAISARNVALLAHHRGHQQEVKVDQEDLHTRLRGEL
;
A
#
# COMPACT_ATOMS: atom_id res chain seq x y z
N MET A 1 -44.37 19.81 -18.54
CA MET A 1 -43.66 20.95 -19.14
C MET A 1 -42.77 21.58 -18.09
N SER A 2 -41.45 21.38 -18.19
CA SER A 2 -40.40 22.31 -17.75
C SER A 2 -39.06 21.56 -17.81
N SER A 3 -38.37 21.75 -18.93
CA SER A 3 -37.01 21.33 -19.21
C SER A 3 -36.00 22.07 -18.33
N LEU A 4 -35.06 21.35 -17.71
CA LEU A 4 -33.84 21.94 -17.16
C LEU A 4 -32.64 21.36 -17.91
N SER A 5 -32.06 22.20 -18.76
CA SER A 5 -30.76 21.97 -19.40
C SER A 5 -29.63 22.11 -18.37
N PRO A 6 -28.56 21.30 -18.43
CA PRO A 6 -27.37 21.55 -17.64
C PRO A 6 -26.55 22.69 -18.27
N ARG A 7 -26.36 23.77 -17.51
CA ARG A 7 -25.43 24.85 -17.84
C ARG A 7 -23.99 24.33 -17.83
N ALA A 8 -23.27 24.59 -18.92
CA ALA A 8 -21.83 24.46 -18.99
C ALA A 8 -21.17 25.39 -17.97
N GLY A 9 -20.23 24.87 -17.17
CA GLY A 9 -19.42 25.63 -16.23
C GLY A 9 -18.30 26.40 -16.93
N ASP A 10 -18.13 27.65 -16.53
CA ASP A 10 -17.10 28.62 -16.90
C ASP A 10 -15.67 28.11 -16.57
N PRO A 11 -14.65 28.27 -17.44
CA PRO A 11 -13.33 27.65 -17.26
C PRO A 11 -12.39 28.39 -16.29
N THR A 12 -12.83 29.45 -15.60
CA THR A 12 -11.88 30.39 -14.95
C THR A 12 -11.74 30.28 -13.43
N THR A 13 -12.38 29.30 -12.77
CA THR A 13 -12.19 29.11 -11.32
C THR A 13 -11.13 28.04 -11.03
N LYS A 14 -10.02 28.46 -10.40
CA LYS A 14 -9.00 27.59 -9.78
C LYS A 14 -9.67 26.70 -8.73
N ASP A 15 -10.10 25.53 -9.17
CA ASP A 15 -10.69 24.49 -8.35
C ASP A 15 -9.62 23.84 -7.48
N SER A 16 -9.49 24.31 -6.24
CA SER A 16 -8.69 23.71 -5.17
C SER A 16 -9.29 22.40 -4.62
N ARG A 17 -10.00 21.63 -5.46
CA ARG A 17 -10.29 20.23 -5.17
C ARG A 17 -8.98 19.46 -5.32
N ARG A 18 -8.53 18.82 -4.24
CA ARG A 18 -7.38 17.91 -4.24
C ARG A 18 -7.65 16.80 -5.27
N ARG A 19 -7.16 16.98 -6.51
CA ARG A 19 -7.19 15.94 -7.53
C ARG A 19 -6.03 15.01 -7.24
N PHE A 20 -6.33 13.73 -7.01
CA PHE A 20 -5.30 12.69 -7.06
C PHE A 20 -4.69 12.73 -8.46
N ARG A 21 -3.37 12.97 -8.55
CA ARG A 21 -2.65 13.00 -9.81
C ARG A 21 -1.68 11.83 -9.86
N PRO A 22 -1.61 11.10 -10.99
CA PRO A 22 -0.58 10.08 -11.18
C PRO A 22 0.79 10.74 -11.09
N VAL A 23 1.76 10.02 -10.50
CA VAL A 23 3.12 10.51 -10.30
C VAL A 23 4.03 9.86 -11.34
N GLY A 24 4.77 10.69 -12.10
CA GLY A 24 5.77 10.21 -13.05
C GLY A 24 6.83 9.36 -12.34
N GLY A 25 6.97 8.09 -12.73
CA GLY A 25 7.85 7.12 -12.06
C GLY A 25 7.18 6.34 -10.91
N GLY A 26 5.86 6.49 -10.73
CA GLY A 26 5.04 5.74 -9.77
C GLY A 26 5.07 6.30 -8.35
N ASP A 27 4.22 5.72 -7.49
CA ASP A 27 3.98 6.21 -6.12
C ASP A 27 5.24 6.16 -5.24
N LYS A 28 6.23 5.31 -5.57
CA LYS A 28 7.54 5.28 -4.90
C LYS A 28 8.21 6.66 -4.88
N ARG A 29 7.98 7.50 -5.89
CA ARG A 29 8.56 8.84 -5.96
C ARG A 29 8.05 9.77 -4.86
N VAL A 30 6.83 9.55 -4.36
CA VAL A 30 6.29 10.27 -3.21
C VAL A 30 7.14 9.98 -1.97
N CYS A 31 7.40 8.70 -1.70
CA CYS A 31 8.23 8.29 -0.57
C CYS A 31 9.67 8.81 -0.68
N SER A 32 10.28 8.73 -1.87
CA SER A 32 11.63 9.28 -2.10
C SER A 32 11.67 10.78 -1.84
N GLY A 33 10.70 11.55 -2.37
CA GLY A 33 10.66 12.99 -2.12
C GLY A 33 10.46 13.35 -0.64
N LEU A 34 9.67 12.57 0.10
CA LEU A 34 9.53 12.76 1.55
C LEU A 34 10.83 12.50 2.31
N LEU A 35 11.60 11.47 1.92
CA LEU A 35 12.92 11.18 2.50
C LEU A 35 13.94 12.29 2.21
N ASP A 36 13.93 12.83 1.00
CA ASP A 36 14.81 13.94 0.62
C ASP A 36 14.50 15.20 1.46
N ILE A 37 13.21 15.49 1.69
CA ILE A 37 12.76 16.65 2.48
C ILE A 37 13.02 16.46 3.98
N SER A 38 12.91 15.24 4.51
CA SER A 38 13.12 14.96 5.93
C SER A 38 14.57 15.11 6.39
N LYS A 39 15.53 15.28 5.44
CA LYS A 39 16.97 15.36 5.71
C LYS A 39 17.49 14.13 6.47
N THR A 40 16.81 13.00 6.33
CA THR A 40 17.19 11.74 6.95
C THR A 40 18.25 11.06 6.11
N GLU A 41 19.31 10.58 6.73
CA GLU A 41 20.30 9.74 6.05
C GLU A 41 19.71 8.34 5.81
N LEU A 42 19.57 7.96 4.54
CA LEU A 42 19.11 6.63 4.17
C LEU A 42 20.31 5.68 4.08
N ILE A 43 20.41 4.77 5.04
CA ILE A 43 21.43 3.71 5.05
C ILE A 43 20.81 2.43 4.49
N THR A 44 21.34 1.95 3.36
CA THR A 44 20.91 0.67 2.77
C THR A 44 21.79 -0.46 3.31
N ALA A 45 21.25 -1.28 4.21
CA ALA A 45 21.97 -2.41 4.79
C ALA A 45 21.04 -3.59 5.10
N LYS A 46 21.59 -4.81 5.11
CA LYS A 46 20.93 -5.97 5.74
C LYS A 46 21.17 -5.92 7.24
N VAL A 47 20.09 -5.88 8.02
CA VAL A 47 20.16 -5.76 9.48
C VAL A 47 19.50 -6.97 10.14
N PRO A 48 20.27 -7.91 10.71
CA PRO A 48 19.75 -8.84 11.71
C PRO A 48 19.34 -8.11 13.00
N PHE A 49 18.22 -8.50 13.59
CA PHE A 49 17.75 -7.94 14.87
C PHE A 49 18.10 -8.90 16.01
N GLN A 50 18.93 -8.41 16.94
CA GLN A 50 19.35 -9.15 18.13
C GLN A 50 19.13 -8.27 19.37
N SER A 51 18.43 -8.77 20.38
CA SER A 51 18.47 -8.11 21.70
C SER A 51 19.74 -8.52 22.44
N LYS A 52 20.31 -7.57 23.20
CA LYS A 52 21.40 -7.84 24.13
C LYS A 52 20.90 -7.66 25.56
N PHE A 53 21.31 -8.57 26.44
CA PHE A 53 21.10 -8.43 27.87
C PHE A 53 22.32 -7.74 28.49
N ASP A 54 22.23 -6.45 28.73
CA ASP A 54 23.25 -5.75 29.52
C ASP A 54 22.86 -5.80 31.00
N HIS A 55 23.37 -6.84 31.69
CA HIS A 55 23.37 -7.06 33.15
C HIS A 55 22.02 -7.31 33.88
N PRO A 56 22.03 -8.05 35.02
CA PRO A 56 20.82 -8.46 35.76
C PRO A 56 20.17 -7.39 36.66
N SER A 57 20.60 -6.12 36.60
CA SER A 57 20.15 -5.09 37.54
C SER A 57 19.30 -4.02 36.83
N GLN A 58 17.98 -4.19 36.84
CA GLN A 58 16.93 -3.17 36.65
C GLN A 58 17.02 -2.22 35.43
N ALA A 59 17.96 -2.42 34.50
CA ALA A 59 18.06 -1.63 33.29
C ALA A 59 17.08 -2.16 32.22
N PRO A 60 16.39 -1.28 31.46
CA PRO A 60 15.54 -1.72 30.38
C PRO A 60 16.36 -2.49 29.34
N GLN A 61 15.84 -3.62 28.86
CA GLN A 61 16.46 -4.42 27.79
C GLN A 61 16.80 -3.50 26.61
N LEU A 62 18.10 -3.39 26.28
CA LEU A 62 18.57 -2.63 25.13
C LEU A 62 18.46 -3.46 23.85
N ILE A 63 17.96 -2.84 22.78
CA ILE A 63 17.98 -3.43 21.45
C ILE A 63 19.25 -2.96 20.74
N SER A 64 20.07 -3.92 20.29
CA SER A 64 21.26 -3.64 19.51
C SER A 64 21.00 -4.04 18.05
N MET A 65 21.08 -3.08 17.14
CA MET A 65 21.13 -3.39 15.71
C MET A 65 22.57 -3.68 15.31
N ARG A 66 22.83 -4.83 14.68
CA ARG A 66 24.13 -5.11 14.06
C ARG A 66 23.95 -5.11 12.56
N SER A 67 24.19 -3.96 11.92
CA SER A 67 24.25 -3.91 10.46
C SER A 67 25.48 -4.64 9.96
N ILE A 68 25.32 -5.59 9.03
CA ILE A 68 26.42 -6.40 8.51
C ILE A 68 27.35 -5.57 7.59
N MET A 69 26.90 -4.39 7.14
CA MET A 69 27.58 -3.57 6.12
C MET A 69 28.30 -2.31 6.65
N LEU A 70 28.16 -1.96 7.94
CA LEU A 70 28.93 -0.84 8.51
C LEU A 70 30.22 -1.38 9.12
N GLU A 71 31.36 -0.96 8.58
CA GLU A 71 32.71 -1.31 9.06
C GLU A 71 33.02 -0.81 10.48
N ASN A 72 32.10 -0.09 11.13
CA ASN A 72 32.22 0.35 12.53
C ASN A 72 31.08 -0.21 13.41
N PRO A 73 31.24 -1.40 14.00
CA PRO A 73 30.25 -2.03 14.88
C PRO A 73 30.15 -1.43 16.29
N ALA A 74 30.74 -0.25 16.56
CA ALA A 74 31.08 0.19 17.93
C ALA A 74 30.36 1.45 18.44
N GLN A 75 29.37 2.01 17.73
CA GLN A 75 28.52 3.05 18.32
C GLN A 75 27.18 2.47 18.77
N HIS A 76 27.14 2.02 20.02
CA HIS A 76 25.92 1.64 20.72
C HIS A 76 25.07 2.90 20.97
N THR A 77 24.31 3.32 19.96
CA THR A 77 23.31 4.36 20.13
C THR A 77 21.96 3.71 20.41
N LEU A 78 21.22 4.24 21.38
CA LEU A 78 19.86 3.82 21.67
C LEU A 78 18.94 4.30 20.55
N TYR A 79 18.32 3.38 19.83
CA TYR A 79 17.35 3.68 18.77
C TYR A 79 15.95 3.23 19.18
N ASP A 80 14.95 4.03 18.80
CA ASP A 80 13.60 3.54 18.60
C ASP A 80 13.51 2.95 17.19
N ILE A 81 13.07 1.70 17.10
CA ILE A 81 13.08 0.91 15.87
C ILE A 81 11.65 0.72 15.38
N VAL A 82 11.45 0.95 14.09
CA VAL A 82 10.14 0.82 13.43
C VAL A 82 10.27 -0.16 12.27
N ILE A 83 9.52 -1.26 12.32
CA ILE A 83 9.51 -2.31 11.29
C ILE A 83 8.47 -2.00 10.23
N ALA A 84 8.90 -1.39 9.11
CA ALA A 84 8.07 -0.91 7.98
C ALA A 84 7.86 -1.89 6.83
N THR A 85 7.76 -3.18 7.15
CA THR A 85 7.47 -4.23 6.17
C THR A 85 6.53 -5.26 6.77
N PRO A 86 5.62 -5.88 6.00
CA PRO A 86 4.73 -6.90 6.53
C PRO A 86 5.52 -8.12 7.00
N LEU A 87 5.42 -8.44 8.30
CA LEU A 87 5.99 -9.63 8.94
C LEU A 87 5.14 -10.86 8.60
N HIS A 88 5.22 -11.31 7.34
CA HIS A 88 4.48 -12.43 6.80
C HIS A 88 5.34 -13.27 5.85
N GLN A 89 5.04 -14.57 5.76
CA GLN A 89 5.75 -15.48 4.87
C GLN A 89 5.62 -15.02 3.41
N GLY A 90 6.74 -14.97 2.68
CA GLY A 90 6.79 -14.49 1.30
C GLY A 90 6.75 -12.97 1.13
N LYS A 91 6.75 -12.20 2.24
CA LYS A 91 6.82 -10.73 2.25
C LYS A 91 8.13 -10.21 2.86
N SER A 92 8.58 -10.80 3.97
CA SER A 92 9.81 -10.38 4.66
C SER A 92 10.53 -11.54 5.31
N ASP A 93 11.86 -11.49 5.29
CA ASP A 93 12.73 -12.48 5.94
C ASP A 93 13.48 -11.85 7.12
N ILE A 94 12.73 -11.32 8.09
CA ILE A 94 13.27 -10.73 9.32
C ILE A 94 13.34 -11.79 10.41
N ILE A 95 14.50 -11.92 11.04
CA ILE A 95 14.74 -12.82 12.16
C ILE A 95 15.02 -11.99 13.41
N PHE A 96 14.25 -12.27 14.47
CA PHE A 96 14.46 -11.71 15.80
C PHE A 96 15.15 -12.76 16.68
N SER A 97 16.28 -12.41 17.28
CA SER A 97 17.02 -13.31 18.18
C SER A 97 17.29 -12.68 19.54
N GLY A 98 17.30 -13.50 20.59
CA GLY A 98 17.62 -13.08 21.96
C GLY A 98 16.46 -12.44 22.74
N PHE A 99 15.30 -12.23 22.13
CA PHE A 99 14.17 -11.54 22.80
C PHE A 99 13.49 -12.45 23.83
N SER A 100 13.07 -11.86 24.95
CA SER A 100 12.28 -12.54 25.98
C SER A 100 11.05 -11.69 26.35
N PRO A 101 9.82 -12.16 26.03
CA PRO A 101 9.51 -13.41 25.34
C PRO A 101 9.97 -13.41 23.86
N PRO A 102 10.12 -14.59 23.24
CA PRO A 102 10.51 -14.68 21.83
C PRO A 102 9.53 -13.96 20.91
N LEU A 103 10.06 -13.17 19.97
CA LEU A 103 9.25 -12.53 18.94
C LEU A 103 9.13 -13.43 17.71
N PRO A 104 7.92 -13.59 17.14
CA PRO A 104 7.76 -14.34 15.90
C PRO A 104 8.37 -13.58 14.72
N SER A 105 9.03 -14.31 13.81
CA SER A 105 9.47 -13.74 12.51
C SER A 105 8.29 -13.39 11.60
N HIS A 106 7.18 -14.12 11.75
CA HIS A 106 5.99 -13.98 10.91
C HIS A 106 4.72 -14.15 11.74
N TYR A 107 3.70 -13.38 11.38
CA TYR A 107 2.36 -13.55 11.92
C TYR A 107 1.50 -14.42 11.01
N PRO A 108 0.63 -15.28 11.59
CA PRO A 108 -0.23 -16.16 10.83
C PRO A 108 -1.29 -15.37 10.07
N GLY A 109 -1.77 -15.97 8.98
CA GLY A 109 -2.86 -15.43 8.17
C GLY A 109 -2.58 -15.66 6.69
N ARG A 110 -3.37 -15.05 5.81
CA ARG A 110 -3.25 -15.22 4.37
C ARG A 110 -3.36 -13.87 3.69
N TYR A 111 -2.73 -13.74 2.53
CA TYR A 111 -2.85 -12.57 1.68
C TYR A 111 -3.67 -12.90 0.42
N HIS A 112 -4.40 -11.92 -0.06
CA HIS A 112 -4.91 -11.91 -1.42
C HIS A 112 -3.73 -11.85 -2.38
N ARG A 113 -3.64 -12.86 -3.25
CA ARG A 113 -2.75 -12.80 -4.41
C ARG A 113 -3.48 -12.05 -5.51
N THR A 114 -2.78 -11.12 -6.14
CA THR A 114 -3.30 -10.37 -7.29
C THR A 114 -2.23 -10.35 -8.37
N VAL A 115 -2.68 -10.51 -9.60
CA VAL A 115 -1.86 -10.34 -10.79
C VAL A 115 -2.34 -9.09 -11.50
N SER A 116 -1.42 -8.18 -11.78
CA SER A 116 -1.63 -7.00 -12.62
C SER A 116 -1.06 -7.30 -14.00
N THR A 117 -1.90 -7.33 -15.01
CA THR A 117 -1.47 -7.47 -16.40
C THR A 117 -1.76 -6.17 -17.13
N LEU A 118 -0.72 -5.51 -17.61
CA LEU A 118 -0.83 -4.40 -18.55
C LEU A 118 -0.82 -4.98 -19.97
N ILE A 119 -1.79 -4.62 -20.80
CA ILE A 119 -1.91 -5.06 -22.19
C ILE A 119 -2.06 -3.83 -23.08
N HIS A 120 -1.27 -3.72 -24.13
CA HIS A 120 -1.56 -2.78 -25.20
C HIS A 120 -2.34 -3.51 -26.30
N GLY A 121 -3.60 -3.11 -26.51
CA GLY A 121 -4.50 -3.89 -27.38
C GLY A 121 -5.89 -3.32 -27.56
N ARG A 122 -6.67 -3.99 -28.41
CA ARG A 122 -8.07 -3.68 -28.73
C ARG A 122 -8.99 -4.63 -27.97
N LEU A 123 -9.92 -4.07 -27.21
CA LEU A 123 -10.79 -4.87 -26.35
C LEU A 123 -11.86 -5.61 -27.15
N ASN A 124 -12.11 -6.86 -26.80
CA ASN A 124 -13.24 -7.62 -27.31
C ASN A 124 -14.50 -7.23 -26.52
N MET A 125 -15.40 -6.47 -27.14
CA MET A 125 -16.64 -6.01 -26.49
C MET A 125 -17.57 -7.16 -26.09
N SER A 126 -17.50 -8.30 -26.78
CA SER A 126 -18.31 -9.48 -26.48
C SER A 126 -17.94 -10.09 -25.12
N PHE A 127 -16.68 -9.99 -24.70
CA PHE A 127 -16.23 -10.42 -23.37
C PHE A 127 -16.95 -9.65 -22.25
N LEU A 128 -17.28 -8.38 -22.49
CA LEU A 128 -18.00 -7.53 -21.54
C LEU A 128 -19.53 -7.71 -21.58
N TRP A 129 -20.04 -8.58 -22.46
CA TRP A 129 -21.47 -8.70 -22.77
C TRP A 129 -22.12 -7.34 -23.12
N SER A 130 -21.33 -6.41 -23.66
CA SER A 130 -21.81 -5.06 -23.96
C SER A 130 -22.41 -4.99 -25.35
N THR A 131 -23.60 -4.41 -25.46
CA THR A 131 -24.25 -4.11 -26.75
C THR A 131 -23.74 -2.81 -27.39
N LYS A 132 -22.85 -2.07 -26.72
CA LYS A 132 -22.28 -0.82 -27.24
C LYS A 132 -21.26 -1.11 -28.34
N LYS A 133 -21.22 -0.22 -29.34
CA LYS A 133 -20.17 -0.22 -30.36
C LYS A 133 -18.82 0.09 -29.70
N ALA A 134 -17.78 -0.63 -30.11
CA ALA A 134 -16.42 -0.42 -29.62
C ALA A 134 -15.91 1.01 -29.88
N SER A 135 -16.43 1.70 -30.91
CA SER A 135 -16.11 3.10 -31.25
C SER A 135 -16.59 4.11 -30.20
N ASP A 136 -17.63 3.75 -29.46
CA ASP A 136 -18.32 4.66 -28.53
C ASP A 136 -18.02 4.30 -27.08
N PHE A 137 -17.22 3.25 -26.86
CA PHE A 137 -16.91 2.73 -25.54
C PHE A 137 -15.62 3.35 -24.99
N THR A 138 -15.77 4.34 -24.11
CA THR A 138 -14.67 5.08 -23.46
C THR A 138 -14.63 4.88 -21.95
N VAL A 139 -15.27 3.81 -21.45
CA VAL A 139 -15.34 3.52 -20.01
C VAL A 139 -13.93 3.30 -19.46
N SER A 140 -13.64 3.97 -18.35
CA SER A 140 -12.32 3.97 -17.76
C SER A 140 -12.05 2.78 -16.85
N HIS A 141 -13.07 2.35 -16.11
CA HIS A 141 -12.97 1.28 -15.12
C HIS A 141 -14.19 0.39 -15.19
N ILE A 142 -13.94 -0.91 -15.24
CA ILE A 142 -14.92 -1.98 -15.16
C ILE A 142 -14.54 -2.79 -13.93
N LEU A 143 -15.43 -2.79 -12.95
CA LEU A 143 -15.24 -3.48 -11.68
C LEU A 143 -16.18 -4.68 -11.63
N THR A 144 -15.67 -5.82 -11.16
CA THR A 144 -16.48 -7.02 -10.98
C THR A 144 -16.87 -7.18 -9.52
N MET A 145 -17.94 -7.93 -9.28
CA MET A 145 -18.26 -8.43 -7.94
C MET A 145 -17.54 -9.77 -7.73
N ASP A 146 -17.34 -10.14 -6.46
CA ASP A 146 -16.75 -11.43 -6.10
C ASP A 146 -17.68 -12.57 -6.58
N SER A 147 -17.25 -13.33 -7.57
CA SER A 147 -17.93 -14.54 -8.05
C SER A 147 -16.91 -15.61 -8.43
N GLU A 148 -17.25 -16.88 -8.21
CA GLU A 148 -16.35 -18.00 -8.51
C GLU A 148 -16.02 -18.12 -10.00
N ASP A 149 -16.94 -17.67 -10.86
CA ASP A 149 -16.79 -17.68 -12.32
C ASP A 149 -16.00 -16.47 -12.86
N SER A 150 -15.71 -15.45 -12.03
CA SER A 150 -15.02 -14.26 -12.50
C SER A 150 -13.52 -14.49 -12.61
N ILE A 151 -13.01 -14.52 -13.84
CA ILE A 151 -11.58 -14.66 -14.11
C ILE A 151 -10.78 -13.37 -13.83
N ILE A 152 -11.46 -12.23 -13.69
CA ILE A 152 -10.86 -10.92 -13.39
C ILE A 152 -11.52 -10.24 -12.19
N ASN A 153 -10.76 -9.41 -11.50
CA ASN A 153 -11.24 -8.52 -10.43
C ASN A 153 -11.60 -7.13 -10.97
N SER A 154 -10.90 -6.67 -12.02
CA SER A 154 -11.22 -5.43 -12.72
C SER A 154 -10.48 -5.33 -14.05
N LEU A 155 -11.03 -4.51 -14.94
CA LEU A 155 -10.42 -4.08 -16.19
C LEU A 155 -10.46 -2.56 -16.25
N SER A 156 -9.35 -1.91 -16.57
CA SER A 156 -9.25 -0.45 -16.62
C SER A 156 -8.48 0.01 -17.85
N SER A 157 -8.96 1.05 -18.51
CA SER A 157 -8.20 1.76 -19.55
C SER A 157 -7.28 2.77 -18.86
N ILE A 158 -5.99 2.76 -19.22
CA ILE A 158 -4.93 3.52 -18.57
C ILE A 158 -4.59 4.76 -19.39
N ASP A 159 -4.71 5.92 -18.77
CA ASP A 159 -4.30 7.20 -19.37
C ASP A 159 -2.81 7.47 -19.14
N PRO A 160 -2.18 8.29 -20.00
CA PRO A 160 -0.82 8.76 -19.77
C PRO A 160 -0.68 9.50 -18.44
N VAL A 161 0.46 9.31 -17.76
CA VAL A 161 0.77 10.03 -16.52
C VAL A 161 0.84 11.54 -16.74
N GLN A 162 1.38 11.95 -17.89
CA GLN A 162 1.39 13.34 -18.35
C GLN A 162 0.34 13.46 -19.43
N ILE A 163 -0.84 13.97 -19.07
CA ILE A 163 -1.98 14.10 -19.97
C ILE A 163 -1.69 15.27 -20.93
N PRO A 164 -1.55 15.03 -22.25
CA PRO A 164 -1.35 16.10 -23.23
C PRO A 164 -2.57 17.04 -23.30
N GLU A 165 -2.34 18.28 -23.70
CA GLU A 165 -3.44 19.21 -23.98
C GLU A 165 -4.34 18.66 -25.09
N GLY A 166 -5.66 18.70 -24.88
CA GLY A 166 -6.63 18.12 -25.81
C GLY A 166 -6.70 16.59 -25.83
N TYR A 167 -6.05 15.89 -24.89
CA TYR A 167 -6.13 14.43 -24.82
C TYR A 167 -7.57 13.95 -24.60
N ILE A 168 -8.01 13.07 -25.48
CA ILE A 168 -9.27 12.33 -25.37
C ILE A 168 -8.90 10.86 -25.30
N ARG A 169 -9.42 10.18 -24.27
CA ARG A 169 -9.21 8.74 -24.09
C ARG A 169 -9.65 7.97 -25.35
N PRO A 170 -8.80 7.09 -25.90
CA PRO A 170 -9.18 6.26 -27.03
C PRO A 170 -10.36 5.35 -26.68
N PRO A 171 -11.32 5.17 -27.59
CA PRO A 171 -12.38 4.18 -27.39
C PRO A 171 -11.82 2.75 -27.55
N ALA A 172 -12.57 1.75 -27.08
CA ALA A 172 -12.16 0.33 -27.14
C ALA A 172 -11.84 -0.19 -28.55
N SER A 173 -12.39 0.45 -29.59
CA SER A 173 -12.07 0.12 -30.99
C SER A 173 -10.63 0.44 -31.39
N VAL A 174 -9.90 1.26 -30.63
CA VAL A 174 -8.52 1.67 -30.89
C VAL A 174 -7.59 1.02 -29.87
N ALA A 175 -6.44 0.53 -30.32
CA ALA A 175 -5.46 -0.09 -29.44
C ALA A 175 -4.92 0.94 -28.44
N HIS A 176 -4.94 0.60 -27.16
CA HIS A 176 -4.34 1.41 -26.10
C HIS A 176 -4.04 0.53 -24.88
N VAL A 177 -3.51 1.13 -23.81
CA VAL A 177 -3.10 0.39 -22.61
C VAL A 177 -4.30 0.10 -21.72
N TRP A 178 -4.50 -1.19 -21.46
CA TRP A 178 -5.44 -1.72 -20.49
C TRP A 178 -4.69 -2.33 -19.32
N LYS A 179 -5.26 -2.24 -18.12
CA LYS A 179 -4.83 -2.97 -16.94
C LYS A 179 -5.91 -3.94 -16.52
N VAL A 180 -5.54 -5.19 -16.39
CA VAL A 180 -6.38 -6.25 -15.84
C VAL A 180 -5.84 -6.64 -14.48
N PHE A 181 -6.69 -6.63 -13.47
CA PHE A 181 -6.40 -7.33 -12.22
C PHE A 181 -7.11 -8.66 -12.21
N SER A 182 -6.40 -9.73 -11.87
CA SER A 182 -6.95 -11.08 -11.76
C SER A 182 -6.40 -11.82 -10.53
N PRO A 183 -7.11 -12.84 -10.01
CA PRO A 183 -6.61 -13.67 -8.90
C PRO A 183 -5.38 -14.51 -9.28
N GLN A 184 -5.31 -14.91 -10.55
CA GLN A 184 -4.26 -15.75 -11.13
C GLN A 184 -3.76 -15.16 -12.46
N PRO A 185 -2.59 -15.61 -12.95
CA PRO A 185 -2.11 -15.26 -14.29
C PRO A 185 -3.14 -15.57 -15.36
N LEU A 186 -3.29 -14.66 -16.33
CA LEU A 186 -4.20 -14.87 -17.44
C LEU A 186 -3.58 -15.86 -18.44
N THR A 187 -4.35 -16.86 -18.85
CA THR A 187 -3.92 -17.79 -19.91
C THR A 187 -4.02 -17.12 -21.28
N PRO A 188 -3.32 -17.65 -22.30
CA PRO A 188 -3.45 -17.15 -23.67
C PRO A 188 -4.90 -17.15 -24.18
N GLU A 189 -5.68 -18.17 -23.82
CA GLU A 189 -7.08 -18.30 -24.20
C GLU A 189 -7.92 -17.20 -23.55
N GLN A 190 -7.72 -16.94 -22.25
CA GLN A 190 -8.40 -15.85 -21.55
C GLN A 190 -8.05 -14.48 -22.14
N LEU A 191 -6.80 -14.27 -22.55
CA LEU A 191 -6.40 -13.04 -23.23
C LEU A 191 -7.07 -12.92 -24.60
N GLN A 192 -7.19 -14.02 -25.34
CA GLN A 192 -7.87 -14.05 -26.63
C GLN A 192 -9.38 -13.80 -26.50
N ASP A 193 -10.00 -14.26 -25.42
CA ASP A 193 -11.39 -13.93 -25.10
C ASP A 193 -11.54 -12.43 -24.84
N MET A 194 -10.61 -11.84 -24.08
CA MET A 194 -10.66 -10.43 -23.67
C MET A 194 -10.25 -9.43 -24.76
N PHE A 195 -9.33 -9.78 -25.65
CA PHE A 195 -8.72 -8.85 -26.61
C PHE A 195 -8.78 -9.39 -28.03
N ILE A 196 -9.26 -8.55 -28.96
CA ILE A 196 -9.30 -8.87 -30.39
C ILE A 196 -7.87 -8.97 -30.94
N THR A 197 -7.02 -8.04 -30.51
CA THR A 197 -5.60 -7.94 -30.89
C THR A 197 -4.82 -7.32 -29.74
N TRP A 198 -3.61 -7.81 -29.48
CA TRP A 198 -2.64 -7.16 -28.61
C TRP A 198 -1.23 -7.41 -29.15
N ASP A 199 -0.32 -6.46 -28.93
CA ASP A 199 1.07 -6.53 -29.39
C ASP A 199 2.06 -6.68 -28.22
N SER A 200 1.68 -6.25 -27.03
CA SER A 200 2.51 -6.36 -25.83
C SER A 200 1.69 -6.58 -24.57
N SER A 201 2.27 -7.34 -23.64
CA SER A 201 1.72 -7.54 -22.30
C SER A 201 2.83 -7.60 -21.25
N SER A 202 2.61 -6.97 -20.10
CA SER A 202 3.52 -7.02 -18.95
C SER A 202 2.75 -7.45 -17.71
N GLU A 203 3.23 -8.50 -17.06
CA GLU A 203 2.60 -9.07 -15.88
C GLU A 203 3.40 -8.72 -14.61
N THR A 204 2.71 -8.45 -13.51
CA THR A 204 3.30 -8.32 -12.18
C THR A 204 2.43 -9.06 -11.17
N ARG A 205 3.06 -9.93 -10.38
CA ARG A 205 2.40 -10.73 -9.34
C ARG A 205 2.77 -10.18 -7.99
N TRP A 206 1.80 -9.96 -7.12
CA TRP A 206 2.08 -9.57 -5.74
C TRP A 206 1.05 -10.12 -4.75
N LEU A 207 1.46 -10.20 -3.49
CA LEU A 207 0.57 -10.39 -2.35
C LEU A 207 0.04 -9.01 -1.95
N ALA A 208 -1.20 -8.69 -2.32
CA ALA A 208 -1.74 -7.33 -2.27
C ALA A 208 -2.05 -6.89 -0.83
N TYR A 209 -2.92 -7.60 -0.13
CA TYR A 209 -3.37 -7.26 1.22
C TYR A 209 -3.87 -8.50 1.99
N PRO A 210 -3.97 -8.45 3.33
CA PRO A 210 -4.44 -9.58 4.13
C PRO A 210 -5.90 -9.96 3.84
N ILE A 211 -6.23 -11.25 4.02
CA ILE A 211 -7.62 -11.73 4.04
C ILE A 211 -8.21 -11.46 5.42
N TYR A 212 -9.24 -10.61 5.49
CA TYR A 212 -9.82 -10.15 6.77
C TYR A 212 -10.86 -11.08 7.39
N ARG A 213 -11.20 -12.21 6.75
CA ARG A 213 -12.23 -13.14 7.23
C ARG A 213 -11.76 -13.85 8.51
N PRO A 214 -12.61 -14.00 9.55
CA PRO A 214 -12.33 -14.88 10.69
C PRO A 214 -12.28 -16.37 10.27
N PRO A 215 -11.52 -17.24 10.96
CA PRO A 215 -10.65 -16.98 12.10
C PRO A 215 -9.24 -16.50 11.71
N GLN A 216 -8.97 -16.26 10.42
CA GLN A 216 -7.63 -15.91 9.94
C GLN A 216 -7.17 -14.51 10.36
N ARG A 217 -8.07 -13.67 10.86
CA ARG A 217 -7.78 -12.34 11.39
C ARG A 217 -7.19 -12.42 12.81
N LYS A 218 -5.87 -12.56 12.92
CA LYS A 218 -5.12 -12.30 14.15
C LYS A 218 -4.25 -11.07 13.97
N THR A 219 -4.72 -9.92 14.47
CA THR A 219 -3.98 -8.67 14.37
C THR A 219 -2.71 -8.74 15.24
N PRO A 220 -1.52 -8.55 14.65
CA PRO A 220 -0.28 -8.48 15.41
C PRO A 220 -0.24 -7.21 16.28
N PRO A 221 0.53 -7.19 17.38
CA PRO A 221 0.66 -6.00 18.21
C PRO A 221 1.45 -4.91 17.47
N VAL A 222 1.09 -3.64 17.74
CA VAL A 222 1.86 -2.47 17.26
C VAL A 222 3.18 -2.34 18.01
N ILE A 223 3.22 -2.73 19.28
CA ILE A 223 4.43 -2.71 20.10
C ILE A 223 4.93 -4.15 20.19
N LEU A 224 6.05 -4.46 19.53
CA LEU A 224 6.66 -5.80 19.58
C LEU A 224 7.49 -5.97 20.85
N HIS A 225 8.25 -4.94 21.21
CA HIS A 225 9.11 -4.90 22.38
C HIS A 225 9.34 -3.45 22.80
N ASN A 226 9.97 -3.21 23.96
CA ASN A 226 10.40 -1.87 24.35
C ASN A 226 11.25 -1.23 23.24
N ARG A 227 10.85 -0.04 22.76
CA ARG A 227 11.47 0.68 21.64
C ARG A 227 11.47 -0.05 20.29
N LEU A 228 10.64 -1.08 20.11
CA LEU A 228 10.45 -1.79 18.85
C LEU A 228 8.98 -1.82 18.46
N TYR A 229 8.66 -1.11 17.38
CA TYR A 229 7.30 -0.88 16.92
C TYR A 229 7.09 -1.49 15.53
N TYR A 230 5.85 -1.92 15.25
CA TYR A 230 5.44 -2.57 14.01
C TYR A 230 4.26 -1.82 13.39
N LEU A 231 4.55 -0.89 12.47
CA LEU A 231 3.49 -0.07 11.86
C LEU A 231 2.58 -0.88 10.91
N ASN A 232 3.10 -1.92 10.24
CA ASN A 232 2.29 -2.75 9.33
C ASN A 232 1.28 -3.64 10.07
N ALA A 233 1.24 -3.60 11.41
CA ALA A 233 0.16 -4.22 12.17
C ALA A 233 -1.23 -3.71 11.74
N VAL A 234 -1.34 -2.43 11.37
CA VAL A 234 -2.58 -1.80 10.89
C VAL A 234 -3.14 -2.48 9.64
N GLU A 235 -2.27 -3.11 8.84
CA GLU A 235 -2.63 -3.72 7.56
C GLU A 235 -3.66 -4.85 7.73
N TRP A 236 -3.65 -5.52 8.89
CA TRP A 236 -4.61 -6.57 9.24
C TRP A 236 -6.00 -6.06 9.63
N ALA A 237 -6.12 -4.75 9.88
CA ALA A 237 -7.40 -4.07 10.05
C ALA A 237 -7.87 -3.46 8.73
N ALA A 238 -6.97 -2.79 8.02
CA ALA A 238 -7.19 -2.26 6.68
C ALA A 238 -5.85 -1.98 5.98
N SER A 239 -5.70 -2.50 4.76
CA SER A 239 -4.53 -2.27 3.91
C SER A 239 -4.82 -1.20 2.86
N ALA A 240 -4.33 0.00 3.12
CA ALA A 240 -4.33 1.12 2.19
C ALA A 240 -3.13 2.03 2.53
N MET A 241 -2.65 2.81 1.55
CA MET A 241 -1.52 3.72 1.76
C MET A 241 -1.81 4.75 2.85
N GLU A 242 -3.06 5.21 2.94
CA GLU A 242 -3.55 6.12 3.98
C GLU A 242 -3.44 5.50 5.36
N MET A 243 -3.76 4.20 5.49
CA MET A 243 -3.64 3.48 6.75
C MET A 243 -2.18 3.34 7.18
N SER A 244 -1.26 3.09 6.22
CA SER A 244 0.18 3.10 6.49
C SER A 244 0.67 4.47 6.96
N ALA A 245 0.20 5.56 6.35
CA ALA A 245 0.55 6.92 6.77
C ALA A 245 0.02 7.27 8.17
N ILE A 246 -1.23 6.88 8.49
CA ILE A 246 -1.81 7.05 9.83
C ILE A 246 -0.99 6.27 10.86
N SER A 247 -0.69 4.99 10.58
CA SER A 247 0.09 4.15 11.48
C SER A 247 1.51 4.69 11.70
N ALA A 248 2.18 5.14 10.63
CA ALA A 248 3.50 5.75 10.71
C ALA A 248 3.51 7.00 11.60
N ARG A 249 2.51 7.89 11.44
CA ARG A 249 2.37 9.09 12.30
C ARG A 249 2.17 8.70 13.76
N ASN A 250 1.29 7.73 14.04
CA ASN A 250 0.98 7.31 15.39
C ASN A 250 2.20 6.65 16.06
N VAL A 251 2.94 5.80 15.35
CA VAL A 251 4.17 5.18 15.86
C VAL A 251 5.24 6.24 16.13
N ALA A 252 5.40 7.23 15.25
CA ALA A 252 6.35 8.32 15.48
C ALA A 252 6.02 9.14 16.74
N LEU A 253 4.73 9.45 16.96
CA LEU A 253 4.26 10.12 18.16
C LEU A 253 4.45 9.26 19.41
N LEU A 254 4.15 7.97 19.33
CA LEU A 254 4.35 7.02 20.41
C LEU A 254 5.83 6.94 20.82
N ALA A 255 6.73 6.79 19.85
CA ALA A 255 8.17 6.77 20.09
C ALA A 255 8.66 8.10 20.71
N HIS A 256 8.20 9.24 20.18
CA HIS A 256 8.52 10.55 20.73
C HIS A 256 8.05 10.71 22.19
N HIS A 257 6.80 10.39 22.50
CA HIS A 257 6.26 10.53 23.85
C HIS A 257 6.95 9.61 24.85
N ARG A 258 7.21 8.34 24.49
CA ARG A 258 7.97 7.41 25.36
C ARG A 258 9.41 7.85 25.54
N GLY A 259 10.06 8.32 24.47
CA GLY A 259 11.42 8.87 24.51
C GLY A 259 11.55 10.07 25.46
N HIS A 260 10.50 10.88 25.58
CA HIS A 260 10.43 12.04 26.49
C HIS A 260 9.69 11.76 27.81
N GLN A 261 9.39 10.50 28.14
CA GLN A 261 8.69 10.11 29.38
C GLN A 261 7.32 10.80 29.56
N GLN A 262 6.64 11.11 28.45
CA GLN A 262 5.31 11.74 28.43
C GLN A 262 4.19 10.68 28.33
N GLU A 263 4.15 9.72 29.26
CA GLU A 263 3.19 8.60 29.22
C GLU A 263 1.73 9.07 29.23
N VAL A 264 1.43 10.22 29.84
CA VAL A 264 0.08 10.83 29.87
C VAL A 264 -0.47 11.13 28.46
N LYS A 265 0.42 11.24 27.45
CA LYS A 265 0.01 11.48 26.05
C LYS A 265 -0.25 10.19 25.26
N VAL A 266 0.11 9.03 25.81
CA VAL A 266 -0.08 7.71 25.21
C VAL A 266 -1.42 7.13 25.71
N ASP A 267 -2.17 6.46 24.83
CA ASP A 267 -3.42 5.75 25.16
C ASP A 267 -4.42 6.55 26.02
N GLN A 268 -4.62 7.83 25.67
CA GLN A 268 -5.50 8.75 26.38
C GLN A 268 -6.97 8.27 26.34
N GLU A 269 -7.50 7.77 27.46
CA GLU A 269 -8.84 7.16 27.53
C GLU A 269 -9.99 8.12 27.13
N ASP A 270 -9.90 9.39 27.50
CA ASP A 270 -10.95 10.40 27.23
C ASP A 270 -10.74 11.22 25.95
N LEU A 271 -9.78 10.84 25.10
CA LEU A 271 -9.42 11.62 23.91
C LEU A 271 -10.63 11.82 22.98
N HIS A 272 -11.43 10.78 22.77
CA HIS A 272 -12.63 10.84 21.92
C HIS A 272 -13.72 11.78 22.46
N THR A 273 -13.79 11.95 23.77
CA THR A 273 -14.72 12.87 24.42
C THR A 273 -14.24 14.31 24.27
N ARG A 274 -12.94 14.54 24.45
CA ARG A 274 -12.30 15.86 24.29
C ARG A 274 -12.35 16.37 22.86
N LEU A 275 -12.04 15.52 21.87
CA LEU A 275 -12.09 15.89 20.44
C LEU A 275 -13.50 16.22 19.96
N ARG A 276 -14.54 15.65 20.57
CA ARG A 276 -15.94 15.98 20.26
C ARG A 276 -16.40 17.33 20.82
N GLY A 277 -15.73 17.85 21.85
CA GLY A 277 -16.02 19.19 22.38
C GLY A 277 -15.37 20.32 21.59
N GLU A 278 -14.46 20.00 20.67
CA GLU A 278 -13.66 20.97 19.88
C GLU A 278 -14.08 21.07 18.41
N LEU A 279 -15.03 20.25 17.95
CA LEU A 279 -15.60 20.27 16.59
C LEU A 279 -17.03 20.83 16.59
#